data_AF-A0A9E1HUL2-F1
#
_entry.id   AF-A0A9E1HUL2-F1
#
_cell.length_a   1.000
_cell.length_b   1.000
_cell.length_c   1.000
_cell.angle_alpha   90.00
_cell.angle_beta   90.00
_cell.angle_gamma   90.00
#
_symmetry.space_group_name_H-M   'P 1'
#
loop_
_entity.id
_entity.type
_entity.pdbx_description
1 polymer ?
#
loop_
_entity_poly.entity_id
_entity_poly.type
_entity_poly.pdbx_seq_one_letter_code
_entity_poly.pdbx_strand_id
1 'polypeptide(L)'
;MKRIFSLVFLCLFLLTGCEKPEQADVAALPLPETEGIAPYKFSAQETALLRTFGVPVETHAQMLSFRAPEEAVTLRVNAYQLSEDKTAWIDREIEDVAIGAAETPHPLAGFLTTQVMADSSIRFHVNCGGISSFRTDALLPAQPRFSVLTAGLHAPAAITPDEEIPILFIAYTTEGKSVRFHTLEDVLDPSDLKDADYAQLITLTFASEP
;
A
#
# COMPACT_ATOMS: atom_id res chain seq x y z
N MET A 1 -66.40 16.68 43.27
CA MET A 1 -65.18 17.12 43.99
C MET A 1 -64.03 17.01 42.99
N LYS A 2 -63.72 18.07 42.23
CA LYS A 2 -62.68 19.10 42.43
C LYS A 2 -61.22 18.58 42.43
N ARG A 3 -60.53 18.89 41.30
CA ARG A 3 -59.15 19.42 41.13
C ARG A 3 -57.97 18.46 41.36
N ILE A 4 -57.25 18.06 40.29
CA ILE A 4 -56.02 18.66 39.72
C ILE A 4 -54.84 18.61 40.69
N PHE A 5 -53.80 17.82 40.35
CA PHE A 5 -52.36 18.14 40.43
C PHE A 5 -51.59 16.94 39.82
N SER A 6 -51.10 17.07 38.59
CA SER A 6 -49.68 17.29 38.28
C SER A 6 -48.76 16.17 38.75
N LEU A 7 -48.32 15.30 37.84
CA LEU A 7 -46.89 15.05 37.66
C LEU A 7 -46.64 14.35 36.32
N VAL A 8 -46.19 15.15 35.36
CA VAL A 8 -45.42 14.70 34.20
C VAL A 8 -44.17 14.03 34.77
N PHE A 9 -44.03 12.71 34.62
CA PHE A 9 -42.77 12.05 34.92
C PHE A 9 -42.43 11.02 33.85
N LEU A 10 -41.57 11.50 32.95
CA LEU A 10 -40.37 10.80 32.51
C LEU A 10 -40.57 9.65 31.49
N CYS A 11 -40.59 10.06 30.22
CA CYS A 11 -40.04 9.26 29.13
C CYS A 11 -38.57 8.94 29.44
N LEU A 12 -38.28 7.72 29.88
CA LEU A 12 -36.93 7.16 29.84
C LEU A 12 -36.87 6.19 28.66
N PHE A 13 -36.48 6.74 27.51
CA PHE A 13 -35.87 6.00 26.41
C PHE A 13 -34.63 5.29 26.95
N LEU A 14 -34.76 4.00 27.30
CA LEU A 14 -33.61 3.10 27.46
C LEU A 14 -33.37 2.39 26.12
N LEU A 15 -32.97 3.18 25.13
CA LEU A 15 -32.35 2.69 23.90
C LEU A 15 -31.14 3.58 23.65
N THR A 16 -29.97 3.11 24.07
CA THR A 16 -28.66 3.33 23.45
C THR A 16 -27.60 2.57 24.27
N GLY A 17 -27.79 1.25 24.37
CA GLY A 17 -26.63 0.38 24.42
C GLY A 17 -26.09 0.29 23.00
N CYS A 18 -25.38 1.31 22.52
CA CYS A 18 -24.35 1.05 21.52
C CYS A 18 -23.30 0.23 22.27
N GLU A 19 -23.47 -1.10 22.27
CA GLU A 19 -22.32 -1.98 22.48
C GLU A 19 -21.29 -1.53 21.45
N LYS A 20 -20.26 -0.85 21.94
CA LYS A 20 -19.05 -0.61 21.17
C LYS A 20 -18.66 -1.99 20.66
N PRO A 21 -18.62 -2.25 19.34
CA PRO A 21 -18.19 -3.54 18.87
C PRO A 21 -16.83 -3.76 19.51
N GLU A 22 -16.75 -4.79 20.36
CA GLU A 22 -15.51 -5.30 20.86
C GLU A 22 -14.71 -5.61 19.60
N GLN A 23 -13.80 -4.70 19.30
CA GLN A 23 -13.01 -4.72 18.09
C GLN A 23 -12.19 -5.97 18.24
N ALA A 24 -12.67 -7.04 17.60
CA ALA A 24 -12.12 -8.37 17.78
C ALA A 24 -10.61 -8.23 17.64
N ASP A 25 -9.93 -8.64 18.70
CA ASP A 25 -8.49 -8.84 18.76
C ASP A 25 -8.17 -10.00 17.81
N VAL A 26 -8.35 -9.74 16.51
CA VAL A 26 -7.77 -10.53 15.43
C VAL A 26 -6.30 -10.25 15.61
N ALA A 27 -5.64 -11.11 16.40
CA ALA A 27 -4.23 -11.08 16.76
C ALA A 27 -3.47 -10.09 15.88
N ALA A 28 -3.22 -8.89 16.42
CA ALA A 28 -2.60 -7.82 15.65
C ALA A 28 -1.39 -8.40 14.93
N LEU A 29 -1.41 -8.38 13.59
CA LEU A 29 -0.32 -8.95 12.79
C LEU A 29 1.00 -8.36 13.31
N PRO A 30 2.07 -9.15 13.42
CA PRO A 30 3.30 -8.67 14.03
C PRO A 30 3.86 -7.50 13.22
N LEU A 31 4.01 -6.36 13.88
CA LEU A 31 4.76 -5.22 13.35
C LEU A 31 6.25 -5.39 13.65
N PRO A 32 7.14 -4.75 12.88
CA PRO A 32 8.56 -4.71 13.19
C PRO A 32 8.80 -4.19 14.62
N GLU A 33 9.72 -4.83 15.35
CA GLU A 33 10.12 -4.40 16.70
C GLU A 33 11.02 -3.17 16.66
N THR A 34 11.75 -2.98 15.56
CA THR A 34 12.69 -1.90 15.31
C THR A 34 12.29 -1.13 14.06
N GLU A 35 12.86 0.05 13.88
CA GLU A 35 12.64 0.88 12.70
C GLU A 35 13.04 0.16 11.41
N GLY A 36 12.25 0.37 10.36
CA GLY A 36 12.49 -0.21 9.04
C GLY A 36 11.20 -0.70 8.38
N ILE A 37 11.37 -1.18 7.16
CA ILE A 37 10.32 -1.78 6.35
C ILE A 37 10.78 -3.16 5.90
N ALA A 38 9.88 -4.14 5.95
CA ALA A 38 10.20 -5.50 5.56
C ALA A 38 9.02 -6.20 4.88
N PRO A 39 9.28 -7.18 4.01
CA PRO A 39 8.24 -8.04 3.46
C PRO A 39 7.57 -8.85 4.57
N TYR A 40 6.24 -8.80 4.62
CA TYR A 40 5.45 -9.62 5.53
C TYR A 40 5.46 -11.07 5.06
N LYS A 41 5.90 -11.98 5.93
CA LYS A 41 5.95 -13.40 5.63
C LYS A 41 4.62 -14.07 5.98
N PHE A 42 3.79 -14.27 4.97
CA PHE A 42 2.55 -15.02 5.13
C PHE A 42 2.82 -16.47 5.55
N SER A 43 2.03 -16.94 6.51
CA SER A 43 1.87 -18.35 6.82
C SER A 43 1.14 -19.09 5.69
N ALA A 44 1.20 -20.42 5.72
CA ALA A 44 0.44 -21.26 4.80
C ALA A 44 -1.07 -21.03 4.90
N GLN A 45 -1.57 -20.73 6.11
CA GLN A 45 -2.99 -20.46 6.33
C GLN A 45 -3.42 -19.11 5.75
N GLU A 46 -2.65 -18.04 6.01
CA GLU A 46 -2.92 -16.72 5.41
C GLU A 46 -2.84 -16.77 3.89
N THR A 47 -1.86 -17.49 3.35
CA THR A 47 -1.73 -17.70 1.89
C THR A 47 -2.95 -18.43 1.32
N ALA A 48 -3.44 -19.49 1.98
CA ALA A 48 -4.63 -20.20 1.53
C ALA A 48 -5.89 -19.33 1.60
N LEU A 49 -6.02 -18.50 2.64
CA LEU A 49 -7.11 -17.56 2.78
C LEU A 49 -7.10 -16.52 1.65
N LEU A 50 -5.96 -15.86 1.41
CA LEU A 50 -5.81 -14.85 0.36
C LEU A 50 -6.08 -15.42 -1.03
N ARG A 51 -5.60 -16.64 -1.32
CA ARG A 51 -5.92 -17.35 -2.56
C ARG A 51 -7.42 -17.61 -2.72
N THR A 52 -8.14 -17.90 -1.63
CA THR A 52 -9.61 -18.08 -1.66
C THR A 52 -10.34 -16.79 -2.04
N PHE A 53 -9.79 -15.63 -1.68
CA PHE A 53 -10.26 -14.32 -2.14
C PHE A 53 -9.77 -13.92 -3.54
N GLY A 54 -9.01 -14.80 -4.22
CA GLY A 54 -8.45 -14.52 -5.53
C GLY A 54 -7.23 -13.59 -5.52
N VAL A 55 -6.49 -13.52 -4.40
CA VAL A 55 -5.25 -12.73 -4.29
C VAL A 55 -4.03 -13.65 -4.43
N PRO A 56 -3.32 -13.63 -5.58
CA PRO A 56 -2.13 -14.44 -5.79
C PRO A 56 -0.89 -13.75 -5.22
N VAL A 57 -0.65 -13.95 -3.92
CA VAL A 57 0.43 -13.33 -3.14
C VAL A 57 1.85 -13.70 -3.58
N GLU A 58 2.00 -14.71 -4.44
CA GLU A 58 3.32 -15.15 -4.94
C GLU A 58 3.73 -14.48 -6.25
N THR A 59 2.81 -13.80 -6.94
CA THR A 59 3.08 -13.28 -8.29
C THR A 59 2.68 -11.81 -8.47
N HIS A 60 1.60 -11.36 -7.82
CA HIS A 60 1.01 -10.04 -8.09
C HIS A 60 0.58 -9.29 -6.84
N ALA A 61 0.84 -9.81 -5.65
CA ALA A 61 0.54 -9.08 -4.43
C ALA A 61 1.70 -9.18 -3.44
N GLN A 62 1.87 -8.13 -2.65
CA GLN A 62 2.83 -8.05 -1.58
C GLN A 62 2.20 -7.32 -0.40
N MET A 63 2.64 -7.68 0.80
CA MET A 63 2.41 -6.90 2.00
C MET A 63 3.77 -6.58 2.62
N LEU A 64 3.93 -5.31 2.99
CA LEU A 64 5.08 -4.79 3.70
C LEU A 64 4.60 -4.37 5.08
N SER A 65 5.39 -4.68 6.10
CA SER A 65 5.21 -4.17 7.45
C SER A 65 6.29 -3.14 7.74
N PHE A 66 5.93 -2.03 8.37
CA PHE A 66 6.88 -0.96 8.65
C PHE A 66 6.71 -0.39 10.06
N ARG A 67 7.82 0.16 10.57
CA ARG A 67 7.87 1.09 11.68
C ARG A 67 8.81 2.22 11.29
N ALA A 68 8.27 3.42 11.09
CA ALA A 68 9.04 4.59 10.73
C ALA A 68 9.84 5.14 11.93
N PRO A 69 10.89 5.93 11.70
CA PRO A 69 11.54 6.75 12.73
C PRO A 69 10.54 7.71 13.39
N GLU A 70 10.83 8.16 14.61
CA GLU A 70 9.95 9.08 15.36
C GLU A 70 9.69 10.40 14.62
N GLU A 71 10.66 10.85 13.84
CA GLU A 71 10.59 12.13 13.12
C GLU A 71 9.71 12.05 11.87
N ALA A 72 9.39 10.85 11.37
CA ALA A 72 8.54 10.68 10.19
C ALA A 72 7.06 10.71 10.60
N VAL A 73 6.37 11.77 10.18
CA VAL A 73 4.95 12.01 10.50
C VAL A 73 4.04 11.70 9.32
N THR A 74 4.59 11.52 8.12
CA THR A 74 3.84 11.27 6.89
C THR A 74 4.46 10.13 6.10
N LEU A 75 3.62 9.21 5.61
CA LEU A 75 3.99 8.27 4.56
C LEU A 75 3.43 8.78 3.22
N ARG A 76 4.29 8.88 2.21
CA ARG A 76 3.94 9.17 0.81
C ARG A 76 4.20 7.95 -0.06
N VAL A 77 3.34 7.74 -1.05
CA VAL A 77 3.51 6.71 -2.08
C VAL A 77 3.67 7.40 -3.42
N ASN A 78 4.83 7.21 -4.04
CA ASN A 78 5.14 7.82 -5.33
C ASN A 78 5.06 6.77 -6.43
N ALA A 79 4.54 7.14 -7.60
CA ALA A 79 4.65 6.32 -8.81
C ALA A 79 5.42 7.06 -9.88
N TYR A 80 6.26 6.33 -10.58
CA TYR A 80 6.97 6.81 -11.75
C TYR A 80 6.68 5.88 -12.92
N GLN A 81 6.54 6.46 -14.10
CA GLN A 81 6.44 5.74 -15.36
C GLN A 81 7.70 6.02 -16.18
N LEU A 82 8.24 4.99 -16.81
CA LEU A 82 9.35 5.13 -17.75
C LEU A 82 8.91 5.99 -18.94
N SER A 83 9.73 6.98 -19.29
CA SER A 83 9.50 7.84 -20.45
C SER A 83 9.43 7.04 -21.76
N GLU A 84 8.74 7.57 -22.77
CA GLU A 84 8.63 6.91 -24.08
C GLU A 84 10.01 6.68 -24.74
N ASP A 85 10.97 7.59 -24.50
CA ASP A 85 12.35 7.47 -24.98
C ASP A 85 13.24 6.58 -24.09
N LYS A 86 12.71 6.07 -22.97
CA LYS A 86 13.37 5.16 -22.02
C LYS A 86 14.62 5.75 -21.36
N THR A 87 14.66 7.06 -21.19
CA THR A 87 15.81 7.76 -20.60
C THR A 87 15.54 8.31 -19.20
N ALA A 88 14.27 8.41 -18.79
CA ALA A 88 13.90 9.04 -17.53
C ALA A 88 12.68 8.39 -16.87
N TRP A 89 12.62 8.51 -15.55
CA TRP A 89 11.42 8.28 -14.76
C TRP A 89 10.56 9.55 -14.74
N ILE A 90 9.32 9.45 -15.17
CA ILE A 90 8.34 10.54 -15.16
C ILE A 90 7.39 10.30 -14.00
N ASP A 91 7.27 11.29 -13.12
CA ASP A 91 6.31 11.27 -12.02
C ASP A 91 4.88 11.08 -12.57
N ARG A 92 4.20 10.10 -12.00
CA ARG A 92 2.77 9.87 -12.19
C ARG A 92 2.12 10.32 -10.91
N GLU A 93 1.40 11.43 -11.00
CA GLU A 93 0.52 11.91 -9.95
C GLU A 93 -0.46 10.77 -9.58
N ILE A 94 -0.15 10.07 -8.50
CA ILE A 94 -1.15 9.37 -7.70
C ILE A 94 -1.81 10.49 -6.90
N GLU A 95 -3.13 10.44 -6.67
CA GLU A 95 -3.75 11.32 -5.66
C GLU A 95 -2.84 11.34 -4.43
N ASP A 96 -2.36 12.52 -4.00
CA ASP A 96 -1.38 12.66 -2.92
C ASP A 96 -1.83 11.83 -1.70
N VAL A 97 -1.26 10.64 -1.55
CA VAL A 97 -1.58 9.78 -0.41
C VAL A 97 -0.56 10.05 0.67
N ALA A 98 -0.75 11.18 1.34
CA ALA A 98 -0.09 11.51 2.59
C ALA A 98 -0.87 10.87 3.75
N ILE A 99 -0.25 9.92 4.43
CA ILE A 99 -0.84 9.21 5.57
C ILE A 99 -0.07 9.60 6.82
N GLY A 100 -0.74 10.33 7.72
CA GLY A 100 -0.05 11.02 8.81
C GLY A 100 -0.93 12.07 9.51
N ALA A 101 -2.22 11.78 9.70
CA ALA A 101 -3.10 12.75 10.36
C ALA A 101 -2.70 12.94 11.83
N ALA A 102 -3.04 14.08 12.42
CA ALA A 102 -2.73 14.38 13.83
C ALA A 102 -3.22 13.32 14.84
N GLU A 103 -4.22 12.50 14.45
CA GLU A 103 -4.77 11.43 15.28
C GLU A 103 -4.08 10.07 15.08
N THR A 104 -3.17 9.93 14.11
CA THR A 104 -2.43 8.70 13.86
C THR A 104 -1.39 8.47 14.98
N PRO A 105 -1.32 7.28 15.59
CA PRO A 105 -0.31 6.96 16.58
C PRO A 105 1.11 7.08 16.00
N HIS A 106 2.01 7.69 16.77
CA HIS A 106 3.42 7.83 16.44
C HIS A 106 4.28 6.91 17.33
N PRO A 107 5.42 6.39 16.81
CA PRO A 107 5.88 6.50 15.42
C PRO A 107 4.92 5.81 14.43
N LEU A 108 4.90 6.25 13.17
CA LEU A 108 4.06 5.62 12.16
C LEU A 108 4.44 4.14 12.02
N ALA A 109 3.50 3.25 12.31
CA ALA A 109 3.71 1.82 12.22
C ALA A 109 2.46 1.14 11.66
N GLY A 110 2.67 0.20 10.75
CA GLY A 110 1.55 -0.35 10.01
C GLY A 110 1.94 -1.30 8.90
N PHE A 111 0.99 -1.47 7.99
CA PHE A 111 1.14 -2.33 6.83
C PHE A 111 0.78 -1.59 5.56
N LEU A 112 1.54 -1.85 4.50
CA LEU A 112 1.19 -1.50 3.13
C LEU A 112 0.94 -2.80 2.37
N THR A 113 -0.13 -2.85 1.59
CA THR A 113 -0.36 -3.91 0.62
C THR A 113 -0.35 -3.33 -0.78
N THR A 114 0.22 -4.07 -1.73
CA THR A 114 0.19 -3.74 -3.15
C THR A 114 -0.39 -4.93 -3.91
N GLN A 115 -1.26 -4.68 -4.88
CA GLN A 115 -1.77 -5.71 -5.79
C GLN A 115 -1.78 -5.20 -7.23
N VAL A 116 -1.03 -5.87 -8.10
CA VAL A 116 -1.07 -5.65 -9.55
C VAL A 116 -2.35 -6.26 -10.10
N MET A 117 -3.16 -5.44 -10.75
CA MET A 117 -4.44 -5.83 -11.34
C MET A 117 -4.27 -6.30 -12.79
N ALA A 118 -5.29 -6.95 -13.35
CA ALA A 118 -5.25 -7.45 -14.73
C ALA A 118 -5.03 -6.34 -15.78
N ASP A 119 -5.51 -5.13 -15.50
CA ASP A 119 -5.32 -3.93 -16.32
C ASP A 119 -4.01 -3.17 -16.02
N SER A 120 -3.05 -3.81 -15.34
CA SER A 120 -1.74 -3.25 -14.94
C SER A 120 -1.77 -2.07 -13.97
N SER A 121 -2.95 -1.59 -13.57
CA SER A 121 -2.99 -0.70 -12.41
C SER A 121 -2.56 -1.43 -11.14
N ILE A 122 -2.10 -0.66 -10.15
CA ILE A 122 -1.68 -1.18 -8.86
C ILE A 122 -2.66 -0.65 -7.83
N ARG A 123 -3.26 -1.56 -7.06
CA ARG A 123 -4.09 -1.22 -5.90
C ARG A 123 -3.22 -1.21 -4.65
N PHE A 124 -3.46 -0.22 -3.81
CA PHE A 124 -2.78 -0.04 -2.55
C PHE A 124 -3.78 -0.03 -1.39
N HIS A 125 -3.38 -0.64 -0.28
CA HIS A 125 -4.02 -0.39 1.02
C HIS A 125 -2.95 -0.14 2.06
N VAL A 126 -3.08 0.94 2.81
CA VAL A 126 -2.23 1.25 3.96
C VAL A 126 -3.07 1.17 5.21
N ASN A 127 -2.61 0.40 6.19
CA ASN A 127 -3.18 0.33 7.53
C ASN A 127 -2.19 0.90 8.54
N CYS A 128 -2.40 2.16 8.95
CA CYS A 128 -1.54 2.89 9.88
C CYS A 128 -2.41 3.86 10.71
N GLY A 129 -2.99 3.37 11.81
CA GLY A 129 -3.99 4.14 12.60
C GLY A 129 -5.35 4.30 11.92
N GLY A 130 -5.60 3.53 10.85
CA GLY A 130 -6.76 3.61 9.97
C GLY A 130 -6.42 2.97 8.63
N ILE A 131 -7.42 2.70 7.79
CA ILE A 131 -7.21 2.10 6.46
C ILE A 131 -7.42 3.16 5.37
N SER A 132 -6.37 3.43 4.60
CA SER A 132 -6.42 4.22 3.37
C SER A 132 -6.26 3.30 2.17
N SER A 133 -7.02 3.55 1.10
CA SER A 133 -7.02 2.70 -0.10
C SER A 133 -7.05 3.57 -1.36
N PHE A 134 -6.21 3.25 -2.33
CA PHE A 134 -6.07 4.01 -3.56
C PHE A 134 -5.53 3.11 -4.67
N ARG A 135 -5.46 3.64 -5.89
CA ARG A 135 -5.08 2.86 -7.07
C ARG A 135 -4.42 3.77 -8.11
N THR A 136 -3.40 3.27 -8.80
CA THR A 136 -2.92 3.96 -10.00
C THR A 136 -3.91 3.83 -11.16
N ASP A 137 -3.75 4.64 -12.19
CA ASP A 137 -4.50 4.49 -13.43
C ASP A 137 -4.35 3.09 -14.03
N ALA A 138 -5.39 2.66 -14.75
CA ALA A 138 -5.35 1.48 -15.59
C ALA A 138 -4.43 1.72 -16.79
N LEU A 139 -3.62 0.71 -17.10
CA LEU A 139 -2.56 0.79 -18.10
C LEU A 139 -2.73 -0.41 -19.04
N LEU A 140 -3.74 -0.31 -19.89
CA LEU A 140 -3.98 -1.32 -20.93
C LEU A 140 -3.20 -0.94 -22.19
N PRO A 141 -2.19 -1.74 -22.59
CA PRO A 141 -1.56 -1.53 -23.89
C PRO A 141 -2.58 -1.76 -25.01
N ALA A 142 -2.41 -1.03 -26.12
CA ALA A 142 -3.21 -1.23 -27.32
C ALA A 142 -3.02 -2.62 -27.95
N GLN A 143 -1.92 -3.31 -27.61
CA GLN A 143 -1.59 -4.65 -28.05
C GLN A 143 -1.54 -5.62 -26.86
N PRO A 144 -1.80 -6.93 -27.05
CA PRO A 144 -1.64 -7.92 -26.00
C PRO A 144 -0.21 -7.90 -25.42
N ARG A 145 -0.10 -7.99 -24.09
CA ARG A 145 1.20 -8.14 -23.42
C ARG A 145 1.77 -9.52 -23.74
N PHE A 146 3.01 -9.54 -24.20
CA PHE A 146 3.78 -10.77 -24.40
C PHE A 146 4.36 -11.29 -23.09
N SER A 147 4.96 -10.39 -22.30
CA SER A 147 5.55 -10.71 -21.00
C SER A 147 5.23 -9.61 -20.00
N VAL A 148 4.93 -9.99 -18.76
CA VAL A 148 4.80 -9.08 -17.62
C VAL A 148 5.80 -9.53 -16.58
N LEU A 149 6.58 -8.59 -16.07
CA LEU A 149 7.60 -8.82 -15.07
C LEU A 149 7.31 -7.92 -13.87
N THR A 150 7.37 -8.49 -12.67
CA THR A 150 7.13 -7.79 -11.40
C THR A 150 8.31 -8.03 -10.46
N ALA A 151 8.73 -6.99 -9.76
CA ALA A 151 9.72 -7.05 -8.70
C ALA A 151 9.15 -6.39 -7.45
N GLY A 152 9.33 -6.99 -6.29
CA GLY A 152 8.97 -6.39 -5.01
C GLY A 152 10.17 -6.32 -4.08
N LEU A 153 10.03 -5.55 -3.00
CA LEU A 153 11.03 -5.53 -1.92
C LEU A 153 11.13 -6.95 -1.34
N HIS A 154 12.33 -7.55 -1.30
CA HIS A 154 12.49 -8.96 -0.91
C HIS A 154 13.31 -9.14 0.38
N ALA A 155 13.94 -8.07 0.87
CA ALA A 155 14.69 -8.03 2.11
C ALA A 155 14.28 -6.81 2.94
N PRO A 156 14.49 -6.83 4.27
CA PRO A 156 14.32 -5.65 5.10
C PRO A 156 15.19 -4.48 4.62
N ALA A 157 14.64 -3.27 4.67
CA ALA A 157 15.34 -2.03 4.38
C ALA A 157 15.20 -1.06 5.56
N ALA A 158 16.24 -0.26 5.78
CA ALA A 158 16.18 0.86 6.73
C ALA A 158 15.26 1.96 6.17
N ILE A 159 14.64 2.72 7.06
CA ILE A 159 13.89 3.92 6.69
C ILE A 159 14.76 5.12 7.07
N THR A 160 15.29 5.80 6.06
CA THR A 160 15.88 7.13 6.23
C THR A 160 14.79 8.15 5.92
N PRO A 161 14.51 9.13 6.81
CA PRO A 161 13.53 10.17 6.53
C PRO A 161 13.83 10.90 5.22
N ASP A 162 12.78 11.22 4.47
CA ASP A 162 12.80 11.95 3.19
C ASP A 162 13.56 11.26 2.03
N GLU A 163 14.09 10.05 2.24
CA GLU A 163 14.66 9.22 1.17
C GLU A 163 13.60 8.26 0.59
N GLU A 164 13.67 8.03 -0.72
CA GLU A 164 12.78 7.10 -1.41
C GLU A 164 13.25 5.66 -1.27
N ILE A 165 12.30 4.77 -0.94
CA ILE A 165 12.52 3.33 -0.87
C ILE A 165 11.74 2.67 -2.01
N PRO A 166 12.40 2.07 -3.01
CA PRO A 166 11.75 1.27 -4.04
C PRO A 166 11.05 0.05 -3.41
N ILE A 167 9.77 -0.13 -3.72
CA ILE A 167 8.99 -1.24 -3.15
C ILE A 167 8.38 -2.16 -4.19
N LEU A 168 8.08 -1.66 -5.38
CA LEU A 168 7.43 -2.42 -6.44
C LEU A 168 7.85 -1.86 -7.79
N PHE A 169 8.16 -2.77 -8.70
CA PHE A 169 8.41 -2.49 -10.09
C PHE A 169 7.56 -3.41 -10.96
N ILE A 170 7.01 -2.87 -12.04
CA ILE A 170 6.33 -3.64 -13.08
C ILE A 170 6.79 -3.19 -14.45
N ALA A 171 7.09 -4.12 -15.33
CA ALA A 171 7.31 -3.86 -16.75
C ALA A 171 6.59 -4.86 -17.62
N TYR A 172 6.29 -4.47 -18.85
CA TYR A 172 5.81 -5.41 -19.86
C TYR A 172 6.43 -5.16 -21.23
N THR A 173 6.35 -6.18 -22.08
CA THR A 173 6.69 -6.13 -23.50
C THR A 173 5.52 -6.60 -24.36
N THR A 174 5.45 -6.15 -25.61
CA THR A 174 4.44 -6.54 -26.61
C THR A 174 5.04 -7.35 -27.76
N GLU A 175 6.33 -7.19 -28.07
CA GLU A 175 6.97 -7.77 -29.28
C GLU A 175 7.86 -9.00 -29.03
N GLY A 176 7.55 -9.86 -28.06
CA GLY A 176 8.36 -11.09 -27.88
C GLY A 176 9.72 -10.89 -27.20
N LYS A 177 10.05 -9.65 -26.81
CA LYS A 177 11.30 -9.32 -26.11
C LYS A 177 11.18 -9.69 -24.63
N SER A 178 12.27 -10.18 -24.05
CA SER A 178 12.34 -10.44 -22.60
C SER A 178 13.07 -9.29 -21.91
N VAL A 179 12.40 -8.60 -21.00
CA VAL A 179 13.08 -7.71 -20.05
C VAL A 179 13.80 -8.59 -19.02
N ARG A 180 15.04 -8.23 -18.69
CA ARG A 180 15.84 -8.92 -17.67
C ARG A 180 16.35 -7.90 -16.67
N PHE A 181 15.99 -8.10 -15.41
CA PHE A 181 16.61 -7.45 -14.25
C PHE A 181 16.58 -8.45 -13.10
N HIS A 182 17.46 -8.31 -12.11
CA HIS A 182 17.58 -9.26 -11.00
C HIS A 182 17.01 -8.72 -9.69
N THR A 183 17.06 -7.41 -9.46
CA THR A 183 16.56 -6.77 -8.24
C THR A 183 15.85 -5.43 -8.50
N LEU A 184 15.30 -4.79 -7.46
CA LEU A 184 14.70 -3.45 -7.57
C LEU A 184 15.76 -2.36 -7.78
N GLU A 185 16.99 -2.59 -7.32
CA GLU A 185 18.12 -1.68 -7.51
C GLU A 185 18.55 -1.62 -8.98
N ASP A 186 18.47 -2.75 -9.68
CA ASP A 186 18.80 -2.86 -11.12
C ASP A 186 17.85 -2.07 -12.04
N VAL A 187 16.73 -1.56 -11.53
CA VAL A 187 15.71 -0.86 -12.34
C VAL A 187 15.60 0.61 -12.00
N LEU A 188 16.47 1.13 -11.12
CA LEU A 188 16.51 2.55 -10.80
C LEU A 188 17.10 3.38 -11.94
N ASP A 189 18.01 2.82 -12.73
CA ASP A 189 18.50 3.43 -13.96
C ASP A 189 17.59 3.05 -15.14
N PRO A 190 16.87 4.02 -15.75
CA PRO A 190 16.03 3.78 -16.93
C PRO A 190 16.73 3.07 -18.09
N SER A 191 18.05 3.24 -18.24
CA SER A 191 18.82 2.67 -19.34
C SER A 191 18.87 1.14 -19.32
N ASP A 192 18.65 0.52 -18.16
CA ASP A 192 18.54 -0.94 -18.00
C ASP A 192 17.21 -1.50 -18.55
N LEU A 193 16.25 -0.63 -18.87
CA LEU A 193 14.89 -0.98 -19.31
C LEU A 193 14.63 -0.77 -20.80
N LYS A 194 15.69 -0.71 -21.63
CA LYS A 194 15.59 -0.45 -23.08
C LYS A 194 14.62 -1.36 -23.85
N ASP A 195 14.44 -2.59 -23.38
CA ASP A 195 13.58 -3.60 -24.03
C ASP A 195 12.15 -3.60 -23.50
N ALA A 196 11.86 -2.83 -22.44
CA ALA A 196 10.51 -2.67 -21.92
C ALA A 196 9.71 -1.74 -22.85
N ASP A 197 8.47 -2.12 -23.17
CA ASP A 197 7.53 -1.23 -23.85
C ASP A 197 6.81 -0.32 -22.85
N TYR A 198 6.84 -0.71 -21.57
CA TYR A 198 6.33 0.04 -20.45
C TYR A 198 7.03 -0.41 -19.17
N ALA A 199 7.30 0.54 -18.27
CA ALA A 199 7.69 0.23 -16.90
C ALA A 199 7.11 1.26 -15.91
N GLN A 200 6.83 0.79 -14.71
CA GLN A 200 6.39 1.61 -13.58
C GLN A 200 7.18 1.21 -12.33
N LEU A 201 7.63 2.23 -11.60
CA LEU A 201 8.33 2.10 -10.33
C LEU A 201 7.49 2.76 -9.25
N ILE A 202 7.31 2.07 -8.13
CA ILE A 202 6.66 2.58 -6.94
C ILE A 202 7.68 2.72 -5.83
N THR A 203 7.74 3.89 -5.23
CA THR A 203 8.58 4.17 -4.07
C THR A 203 7.74 4.66 -2.89
N LEU A 204 8.30 4.52 -1.69
CA LEU A 204 7.75 5.10 -0.47
C LEU A 204 8.70 6.16 0.06
N THR A 205 8.15 7.23 0.59
CA THR A 205 8.89 8.23 1.37
C THR A 205 8.25 8.38 2.73
N PHE A 206 9.06 8.28 3.78
CA PHE A 206 8.64 8.59 5.15
C PHE A 206 9.16 9.99 5.48
N ALA A 207 8.27 10.98 5.47
CA ALA A 207 8.63 12.38 5.54
C ALA A 207 8.39 12.98 6.94
N SER A 208 9.26 13.91 7.32
CA SER A 208 9.11 14.68 8.57
C SER A 208 8.12 15.82 8.47
N GLU A 209 7.67 16.15 7.26
CA GLU A 209 6.64 17.16 6.99
C GLU A 209 5.40 16.51 6.34
N PRO A 210 4.19 17.07 6.57
CA PRO A 210 2.98 16.71 5.82
C PRO A 210 3.13 16.86 4.31
#